data_AF-A0AA96YQA0-F1
#
_entry.id   AF-A0AA96YQA0-F1
#
_cell.length_a   1.000
_cell.length_b   1.000
_cell.length_c   1.000
_cell.angle_alpha   90.00
_cell.angle_beta   90.00
_cell.angle_gamma   90.00
#
_symmetry.space_group_name_H-M   'P 1'
#
loop_
_entity.id
_entity.type
_entity.pdbx_description
1 polymer ?
#
loop_
_entity_poly.entity_id
_entity_poly.type
_entity_poly.pdbx_seq_one_letter_code
_entity_poly.pdbx_strand_id
1 'polypeptide(L)' 'MSAKKRPELRIYLDSDLDKLVKTIATIREESISAVVAEALELWLQQPQQQEIIEKHRLDELD' A
#
# COMPACT_ATOMS: atom_id res chain seq x y z
N MET A 1 -23.96 3.54 15.39
CA MET A 1 -22.78 4.26 14.85
C MET A 1 -22.38 3.57 13.56
N SER A 2 -22.47 4.24 12.42
CA SER A 2 -22.05 3.63 11.15
C SER A 2 -20.54 3.41 11.21
N ALA A 3 -20.07 2.16 11.17
CA ALA A 3 -18.65 1.86 11.16
C ALA A 3 -18.00 2.65 10.01
N LYS A 4 -17.01 3.51 10.32
CA LYS A 4 -16.23 4.22 9.29
C LYS A 4 -15.67 3.15 8.36
N LYS A 5 -16.10 3.16 7.10
CA LYS A 5 -15.59 2.24 6.09
C LYS A 5 -14.09 2.48 5.97
N ARG A 6 -13.30 1.40 5.98
CA ARG A 6 -11.87 1.49 5.69
C ARG A 6 -11.71 1.99 4.24
N PRO A 7 -10.80 2.93 3.96
CA PRO A 7 -10.50 3.32 2.60
C PRO A 7 -10.13 2.10 1.76
N GLU A 8 -10.67 2.01 0.54
CA GLU A 8 -10.43 0.91 -0.38
C GLU A 8 -9.53 1.37 -1.54
N LEU A 9 -8.57 0.54 -1.91
CA LEU A 9 -7.70 0.74 -3.06
C LEU A 9 -7.93 -0.38 -4.07
N ARG A 10 -8.18 -0.02 -5.34
CA ARG A 10 -8.25 -0.96 -6.46
C ARG A 10 -7.07 -0.74 -7.39
N ILE A 11 -6.30 -1.80 -7.62
CA ILE A 11 -5.11 -1.79 -8.47
C ILE A 11 -5.22 -2.86 -9.54
N TYR A 12 -4.64 -2.58 -10.71
CA TYR A 12 -4.41 -3.56 -11.76
C TYR A 12 -2.95 -3.98 -11.72
N LEU A 13 -2.70 -5.28 -11.72
CA LEU A 13 -1.36 -5.87 -11.70
C LEU A 13 -1.21 -6.74 -12.95
N ASP A 14 0.02 -6.89 -13.43
CA ASP A 14 0.31 -7.94 -14.38
C ASP A 14 0.10 -9.32 -13.74
N SER A 15 -0.08 -10.35 -14.58
CA SER A 15 -0.44 -11.69 -14.10
C SER A 15 0.65 -12.33 -13.23
N ASP A 16 1.92 -11.98 -13.40
CA ASP A 16 3.00 -12.62 -12.68
C ASP A 16 3.19 -11.99 -11.31
N LEU A 17 3.07 -10.67 -11.23
CA LEU A 17 3.06 -9.92 -9.98
C LEU A 17 1.86 -10.30 -9.10
N ASP A 18 0.67 -10.48 -9.67
CA ASP A 18 -0.51 -10.98 -8.94
C ASP A 18 -0.25 -12.35 -8.29
N LYS A 19 0.33 -13.30 -9.04
CA LYS A 19 0.69 -14.63 -8.52
C LYS A 19 1.72 -14.53 -7.41
N LEU A 20 2.76 -13.71 -7.60
CA LEU A 20 3.83 -13.54 -6.61
C LEU A 20 3.28 -12.97 -5.31
N VAL A 21 2.51 -11.88 -5.37
CA VAL A 21 1.94 -11.24 -4.17
C VAL A 21 1.02 -12.20 -3.40
N LYS A 22 0.15 -12.92 -4.10
CA LYS A 22 -0.73 -13.93 -3.48
C LYS A 22 0.04 -15.08 -2.82
N THR A 23 1.10 -15.55 -3.49
CA THR A 23 1.94 -16.63 -2.98
C THR A 23 2.68 -16.19 -1.72
N ILE A 24 3.27 -14.99 -1.74
CA ILE A 24 3.98 -14.43 -0.59
C ILE A 24 3.02 -14.22 0.59
N ALA A 25 1.85 -13.65 0.34
CA ALA A 25 0.83 -13.47 1.38
C ALA A 25 0.43 -14.80 2.03
N THR A 26 0.27 -15.86 1.21
CA THR A 26 -0.01 -17.21 1.71
C THR A 26 1.13 -17.76 2.57
N ILE A 27 2.38 -17.64 2.13
CA ILE A 27 3.57 -18.12 2.87
C ILE A 27 3.74 -17.37 4.19
N ARG A 28 3.45 -16.07 4.21
CA ARG A 28 3.54 -15.22 5.41
C ARG A 28 2.34 -15.34 6.35
N GLU A 29 1.32 -16.13 5.99
CA GLU A 29 0.05 -16.21 6.73
C GLU A 29 -0.63 -14.83 6.91
N GLU A 30 -0.46 -13.94 5.94
CA GLU A 30 -0.97 -12.58 5.95
C GLU A 30 -2.02 -12.35 4.86
N SER A 31 -2.86 -11.34 5.04
CA SER A 31 -3.78 -10.91 3.97
C SER A 31 -3.01 -10.20 2.85
N ILE A 32 -3.47 -10.32 1.60
CA ILE A 32 -2.93 -9.57 0.45
C ILE A 32 -2.90 -8.06 0.76
N SER A 33 -3.94 -7.53 1.41
CA SER A 33 -4.01 -6.12 1.79
C SER A 33 -2.91 -5.72 2.77
N ALA A 34 -2.50 -6.59 3.69
CA ALA A 34 -1.41 -6.31 4.63
C ALA A 34 -0.06 -6.24 3.90
N VAL A 35 0.22 -7.22 3.03
CA VAL A 35 1.45 -7.25 2.22
C VAL A 35 1.54 -6.02 1.30
N VAL A 36 0.44 -5.64 0.65
CA VAL A 36 0.40 -4.45 -0.22
C VAL A 36 0.54 -3.16 0.58
N ALA A 37 -0.08 -3.07 1.77
CA ALA A 37 0.06 -1.91 2.63
C ALA A 37 1.52 -1.72 3.09
N GLU A 38 2.18 -2.80 3.55
CA GLU A 38 3.60 -2.77 3.93
C GLU A 38 4.48 -2.31 2.76
N ALA A 39 4.26 -2.86 1.55
CA ALA A 39 5.02 -2.46 0.38
C ALA A 39 4.82 -0.97 0.01
N LEU A 40 3.60 -0.45 0.16
CA LEU A 40 3.30 0.97 -0.07
C LEU A 40 3.94 1.87 1.01
N GLU A 41 3.92 1.46 2.28
CA GLU A 41 4.59 2.18 3.36
C GLU A 41 6.10 2.28 3.11
N LEU A 42 6.74 1.17 2.73
CA LEU A 42 8.16 1.16 2.36
C LEU A 42 8.46 2.01 1.12
N TRP A 43 7.58 1.99 0.12
CA TRP A 43 7.71 2.85 -1.06
C TRP A 43 7.61 4.34 -0.71
N LEU A 44 6.68 4.71 0.18
CA LEU A 44 6.52 6.09 0.63
C LEU A 44 7.75 6.60 1.42
N GLN A 45 8.48 5.72 2.10
CA GLN A 45 9.72 6.07 2.82
C GLN A 45 10.92 6.36 1.90
N GLN A 46 10.84 6.06 0.60
CA GLN A 46 11.94 6.33 -0.32
C GLN A 46 12.20 7.84 -0.49
N PRO A 47 13.46 8.28 -0.69
CA PRO A 47 13.81 9.70 -0.71
C PRO A 47 13.03 10.52 -1.74
N GLN A 48 12.73 9.95 -2.92
CA GLN A 48 11.98 10.65 -3.97
C GLN A 48 10.54 10.94 -3.52
N GLN A 49 9.90 10.01 -2.82
CA GLN A 49 8.54 10.16 -2.31
C GLN A 49 8.52 11.15 -1.15
N GLN A 50 9.50 11.07 -0.24
CA GLN A 50 9.64 12.01 0.87
C GLN A 50 9.85 13.45 0.36
N GLU A 51 10.69 13.67 -0.65
CA GLU A 51 10.88 14.99 -1.26
C GLU A 51 9.57 15.56 -1.83
N ILE A 52 8.75 14.73 -2.48
CA ILE A 52 7.44 15.14 -3.01
C ILE A 52 6.49 15.48 -1.87
N ILE A 53 6.44 14.65 -0.81
CA ILE A 53 5.58 14.87 0.37
C ILE A 53 5.93 16.20 1.02
N GLU A 54 7.21 16.45 1.31
CA GLU A 54 7.70 17.68 1.94
C GLU A 54 7.43 18.91 1.06
N LYS A 55 7.79 18.83 -0.22
CA LYS A 55 7.63 19.95 -1.17
C LYS A 55 6.18 20.40 -1.30
N HIS A 56 5.24 19.47 -1.18
CA HIS A 56 3.82 19.72 -1.35
C HIS A 56 3.03 19.71 -0.04
N ARG A 57 3.68 19.54 1.12
CA ARG A 57 3.06 19.45 2.46
C ARG A 57 1.92 18.43 2.51
N LEU A 58 2.13 17.26 1.90
CA LEU A 58 1.10 16.23 1.76
C LEU A 58 0.78 15.52 3.08
N ASP A 59 1.64 15.68 4.07
CA ASP A 59 1.46 15.23 5.46
C ASP A 59 0.39 16.01 6.22
N GLU A 60 -0.05 17.16 5.69
CA GLU A 60 -1.09 18.01 6.28
C GLU A 60 -2.49 17.77 5.67
N LEU A 61 -2.65 16.75 4.83
CA LEU A 61 -3.93 16.42 4.21
C LEU A 61 -4.85 15.69 5.21
N ASP A 62 -6.03 16.28 5.47
CA ASP A 62 -7.11 15.75 6.33
C ASP A 62 -7.89 14.58 5.70
#